data_AF-A0A7Z2VW36-F1
#
_entry.id   AF-A0A7Z2VW36-F1
#
_cell.length_a   1.000
_cell.length_b   1.000
_cell.length_c   1.000
_cell.angle_alpha   90.00
_cell.angle_beta   90.00
_cell.angle_gamma   90.00
#
_symmetry.space_group_name_H-M   'P 1'
#
loop_
_entity.id
_entity.type
_entity.pdbx_description
1 polymer ?
#
loop_
_entity_poly.entity_id
_entity_poly.type
_entity_poly.pdbx_seq_one_letter_code
_entity_poly.pdbx_strand_id
1 'polypeptide(L)'
;MDLSIRINHVFKPHEDAPFSSPCRVIWLNADADVAVLMSIEKVPRQPWLFELSALAQLLREMKVSRVELKVPEFMMALEDEIPLKYKTMRDENWERIRPLLEGLSDGSIFQPRTMGALIQSHAQRINVERRTIYRLLYRYWMFGAIRNALLPQYVSCGGKGKERTFSGPRGRPPRAVGTEQPPRAKSLSEDDKSIIRIGYALYRDNKVKTITDAYTRTLRRYYCEAIATPEFPETEPLLKPLRSCRHHASSTTGGKRLLTTSQSCAAARGRGNGLKIIEPCGAALTTASWVPVTALKSMRRLLISIW
;
A
#
# COMPACT_ATOMS: atom_id res chain seq x y z
N MET A 1 35.24 30.48 3.48
CA MET A 1 33.88 29.90 3.33
C MET A 1 32.95 31.04 2.96
N ASP A 2 32.11 30.87 1.95
CA ASP A 2 31.09 31.86 1.60
C ASP A 2 30.03 31.90 2.73
N LEU A 3 29.99 33.00 3.47
CA LEU A 3 29.05 33.23 4.58
C LEU A 3 27.73 33.84 4.10
N SER A 4 27.53 34.04 2.79
CA SER A 4 26.29 34.58 2.28
C SER A 4 25.14 33.59 2.48
N ILE A 5 24.08 34.05 3.14
CA ILE A 5 22.84 33.30 3.34
C ILE A 5 21.87 33.75 2.25
N ARG A 6 21.28 32.78 1.53
CA ARG A 6 20.29 33.03 0.48
C ARG A 6 19.09 32.13 0.68
N ILE A 7 17.98 32.49 0.04
CA ILE A 7 16.78 31.65 -0.04
C ILE A 7 17.18 30.30 -0.64
N ASN A 8 16.54 29.24 -0.16
CA ASN A 8 16.79 27.84 -0.47
C ASN A 8 18.09 27.24 0.06
N HIS A 9 18.98 28.01 0.73
CA HIS A 9 20.09 27.40 1.48
C HIS A 9 19.54 26.45 2.55
N VAL A 10 20.22 25.32 2.73
CA VAL A 10 19.89 24.32 3.74
C VAL A 10 21.03 24.27 4.76
N PHE A 11 20.66 24.26 6.03
CA PHE A 11 21.58 24.17 7.15
C PHE A 11 21.35 22.89 7.93
N LYS A 12 22.42 22.14 8.14
CA LYS A 12 22.44 20.96 9.00
C LYS A 12 22.95 21.39 10.38
N PRO A 13 22.21 21.11 11.46
CA PRO A 13 22.67 21.40 12.81
C PRO A 13 23.76 20.42 13.28
N HIS A 14 24.65 20.93 14.13
CA HIS A 14 25.59 20.16 14.96
C HIS A 14 25.11 20.16 16.44
N GLU A 15 25.88 19.54 17.35
CA GLU A 15 25.45 19.25 18.73
C GLU A 15 24.95 20.50 19.51
N ASP A 16 25.55 21.67 19.30
CA ASP A 16 25.21 22.93 19.99
C ASP A 16 24.24 23.84 19.22
N ALA A 17 23.58 23.32 18.17
CA ALA A 17 22.65 24.12 17.39
C ALA A 17 21.28 24.28 18.10
N PRO A 18 20.59 25.43 17.92
CA PRO A 18 19.29 25.67 18.54
C PRO A 18 18.14 24.85 17.94
N PHE A 19 18.40 24.02 16.93
CA PHE A 19 17.43 23.14 16.29
C PHE A 19 18.09 21.80 15.95
N SER A 20 17.32 20.71 15.97
CA SER A 20 17.85 19.34 15.84
C SER A 20 17.76 18.75 14.44
N SER A 21 16.90 19.30 13.58
CA SER A 21 16.69 18.81 12.22
C SER A 21 17.27 19.77 11.19
N PRO A 22 17.70 19.29 9.99
CA PRO A 22 18.08 20.16 8.90
C PRO A 22 16.96 21.14 8.56
N CYS A 23 17.30 22.39 8.28
CA CYS A 23 16.32 23.44 7.97
C CYS A 23 16.67 24.16 6.66
N ARG A 24 15.65 24.66 5.97
CA ARG A 24 15.78 25.46 4.74
C ARG A 24 15.37 26.90 5.01
N VAL A 25 16.11 27.85 4.45
CA VAL A 25 15.69 29.25 4.36
C VAL A 25 14.63 29.37 3.27
N ILE A 26 13.41 29.76 3.63
CA ILE A 26 12.30 29.88 2.67
C ILE A 26 11.99 31.33 2.30
N TRP A 27 12.40 32.27 3.16
CA TRP A 27 12.29 33.71 2.96
C TRP A 27 13.30 34.41 3.86
N LEU A 28 13.74 35.60 3.46
CA LEU A 28 14.60 36.45 4.29
C LEU A 28 14.37 37.92 3.93
N ASN A 29 14.65 38.78 4.90
CA ASN A 29 14.75 40.23 4.73
C ASN A 29 16.00 40.69 5.48
N ALA A 30 17.01 41.13 4.73
CA ALA A 30 18.28 41.55 5.29
C ALA A 30 18.18 42.87 6.06
N ASP A 31 17.33 43.80 5.62
CA ASP A 31 17.14 45.11 6.27
C ASP A 31 16.48 44.97 7.64
N ALA A 32 15.57 43.99 7.78
CA ALA A 32 14.88 43.69 9.02
C ALA A 32 15.60 42.64 9.90
N ASP A 33 16.75 42.13 9.46
CA ASP A 33 17.50 41.03 10.10
C ASP A 33 16.68 39.75 10.36
N VAL A 34 15.80 39.38 9.42
CA VAL A 34 14.89 38.24 9.57
C VAL A 34 15.17 37.17 8.51
N ALA A 35 15.24 35.92 8.94
CA ALA A 35 15.16 34.74 8.11
C ALA A 35 13.95 33.88 8.55
N VAL A 36 13.28 33.26 7.59
CA VAL A 36 12.23 32.27 7.88
C VAL A 36 12.77 30.89 7.53
N LEU A 37 12.74 30.00 8.52
CA LEU A 37 13.29 28.65 8.42
C LEU A 37 12.17 27.62 8.42
N MET A 38 12.37 26.53 7.69
CA MET A 38 11.49 25.36 7.69
C MET A 38 12.29 24.07 7.88
N SER A 39 11.88 23.21 8.82
CA SER A 39 12.48 21.90 9.03
C SER A 39 12.22 20.98 7.84
N ILE A 40 13.24 20.23 7.47
CA ILE A 40 13.20 19.21 6.42
C ILE A 40 13.06 17.86 7.10
N GLU A 41 11.81 17.54 7.44
CA GLU A 41 11.41 16.31 8.15
C GLU A 41 10.32 15.58 7.35
N LYS A 42 10.12 14.29 7.65
CA LYS A 42 9.03 13.51 7.05
C LYS A 42 7.65 14.11 7.35
N VAL A 43 7.50 14.69 8.54
CA VAL A 43 6.30 15.45 8.95
C VAL A 43 6.72 16.90 9.05
N PRO A 44 6.42 17.73 8.04
CA PRO A 44 6.85 19.12 8.03
C PRO A 44 6.14 19.91 9.14
N ARG A 45 6.91 20.77 9.81
CA ARG A 45 6.43 21.68 10.83
C ARG A 45 6.17 23.05 10.24
N GLN A 46 5.43 23.88 10.97
CA GLN A 46 5.24 25.28 10.60
C GLN A 46 6.60 25.99 10.51
N PRO A 47 6.85 26.79 9.46
CA PRO A 47 8.04 27.61 9.40
C PRO A 47 8.08 28.62 10.54
N TRP A 48 9.27 28.94 11.02
CA TRP A 48 9.49 29.84 12.15
C TRP A 48 10.44 30.97 11.76
N LEU A 49 10.30 32.09 12.49
CA LEU A 49 11.18 33.25 12.36
C LEU A 49 12.50 32.98 13.09
N PHE A 50 13.58 33.45 12.51
CA PHE A 50 14.92 33.37 13.05
C PHE A 50 15.69 34.65 12.68
N GLU A 51 16.61 35.07 13.52
CA GLU A 51 17.44 36.25 13.26
C GLU A 51 18.52 35.90 12.23
N LEU A 52 18.63 36.69 11.17
CA LEU A 52 19.54 36.40 10.06
C LEU A 52 21.01 36.51 10.50
N SER A 53 21.33 37.51 11.33
CA SER A 53 22.64 37.72 11.93
C SER A 53 23.03 36.58 12.89
N ALA A 54 22.08 36.09 13.70
CA ALA A 54 22.29 34.92 14.56
C ALA A 54 22.56 33.65 13.73
N LEU A 55 21.84 33.44 12.62
CA LEU A 55 22.12 32.32 11.72
C LEU A 55 23.52 32.41 11.09
N ALA A 56 23.93 33.62 10.72
CA ALA A 56 25.28 33.87 10.23
C ALA A 56 26.33 33.62 11.32
N GLN A 57 26.05 33.93 12.58
CA GLN A 57 26.92 33.63 13.71
C GLN A 57 27.07 32.12 13.91
N LEU A 58 25.97 31.36 13.87
CA LEU A 58 26.01 29.89 13.97
C LEU A 58 26.87 29.26 12.86
N LEU A 59 26.87 29.85 11.66
CA LEU A 59 27.74 29.42 10.56
C LEU A 59 29.22 29.73 10.84
N ARG A 60 29.53 30.91 11.37
CA ARG A 60 30.91 31.29 11.74
C ARG A 60 31.45 30.40 12.86
N GLU A 61 30.60 30.05 13.82
CA GLU A 61 30.93 29.19 14.95
C GLU A 61 30.91 27.69 14.60
N MET A 62 30.63 27.31 13.35
CA MET A 62 30.54 25.91 12.90
C MET A 62 29.48 25.07 13.64
N LYS A 63 28.52 25.72 14.31
CA LYS A 63 27.37 25.07 14.97
C LYS A 63 26.34 24.58 13.95
N VAL A 64 26.33 25.19 12.77
CA VAL A 64 25.55 24.72 11.62
C VAL A 64 26.45 24.68 10.39
N SER A 65 26.20 23.72 9.50
CA SER A 65 26.90 23.62 8.21
C SER A 65 25.91 23.78 7.06
N ARG A 66 26.30 24.53 6.03
CA ARG A 66 25.55 24.59 4.79
C ARG A 66 25.70 23.26 4.06
N VAL A 67 24.57 22.68 3.65
CA VAL A 67 24.54 21.39 2.92
C VAL A 67 23.71 21.50 1.66
N GLU A 68 24.08 20.74 0.65
CA GLU A 68 23.24 20.52 -0.53
C GLU A 68 22.46 19.23 -0.33
N LEU A 69 21.14 19.31 -0.46
CA LEU A 69 20.29 18.13 -0.40
C LEU A 69 20.17 17.51 -1.78
N LYS A 70 20.31 16.18 -1.82
CA LYS A 70 19.97 15.42 -3.02
C LYS A 70 18.52 15.66 -3.39
N VAL A 71 18.29 16.17 -4.60
CA VAL A 71 16.96 16.37 -5.16
C VAL A 71 16.31 14.99 -5.36
N PRO A 72 15.10 14.75 -4.80
CA PRO A 72 14.33 13.55 -5.09
C PRO A 72 14.14 13.28 -6.58
N GLU A 73 14.28 12.02 -6.96
CA GLU A 73 14.21 11.55 -8.36
C GLU A 73 12.89 11.92 -9.04
N PHE A 74 11.76 11.87 -8.33
CA PHE A 74 10.46 12.23 -8.90
C PHE A 74 10.36 13.69 -9.38
N MET A 75 11.25 14.58 -8.91
CA MET A 75 11.29 15.98 -9.34
C MET A 75 12.23 16.22 -10.52
N MET A 76 13.13 15.27 -10.80
CA MET A 76 14.14 15.35 -11.86
C MET A 76 13.62 14.80 -13.21
N ALA A 77 12.35 14.39 -13.28
CA ALA A 77 11.73 13.93 -14.52
C ALA A 77 11.71 15.07 -15.55
N LEU A 78 12.11 14.77 -16.79
CA LEU A 78 12.00 15.71 -17.90
C LEU A 78 10.54 15.99 -18.20
N GLU A 79 10.22 17.21 -18.65
CA GLU A 79 8.82 17.59 -18.92
C GLU A 79 8.14 16.59 -19.86
N ASP A 80 8.77 16.18 -20.95
CA ASP A 80 8.14 15.26 -21.92
C ASP A 80 7.94 13.83 -21.39
N GLU A 81 8.67 13.45 -20.34
CA GLU A 81 8.56 12.13 -19.69
C GLU A 81 7.46 12.09 -18.63
N ILE A 82 7.01 13.25 -18.12
CA ILE A 82 5.96 13.30 -17.10
C ILE A 82 4.60 12.97 -17.74
N PRO A 83 3.88 11.93 -17.28
CA PRO A 83 2.55 11.62 -17.77
C PRO A 83 1.61 12.82 -17.65
N LEU A 84 0.79 13.09 -18.67
CA LEU A 84 -0.12 14.24 -18.72
C LEU A 84 -0.98 14.36 -17.46
N LYS A 85 -1.49 13.22 -16.95
CA LYS A 85 -2.25 13.15 -15.70
C LYS A 85 -1.50 13.78 -14.51
N TYR A 86 -0.20 13.52 -14.39
CA TYR A 86 0.62 14.04 -13.28
C TYR A 86 0.96 15.52 -13.48
N LYS A 87 1.15 15.97 -14.74
CA LYS A 87 1.27 17.39 -15.07
C LYS A 87 0.01 18.16 -14.64
N THR A 88 -1.16 17.68 -15.05
CA THR A 88 -2.44 18.31 -14.67
C THR A 88 -2.59 18.39 -13.15
N MET A 89 -2.29 17.32 -12.42
CA MET A 89 -2.33 17.35 -10.95
C MET A 89 -1.35 18.35 -10.33
N ARG A 90 -0.10 18.42 -10.85
CA ARG A 90 0.90 19.41 -10.42
C ARG A 90 0.39 20.82 -10.65
N ASP A 91 -0.16 21.07 -11.83
CA ASP A 91 -0.60 22.39 -12.27
C ASP A 91 -1.83 22.85 -11.49
N GLU A 92 -2.81 21.99 -11.26
CA GLU A 92 -3.92 22.27 -10.35
C GLU A 92 -3.45 22.57 -8.92
N ASN A 93 -2.50 21.80 -8.40
CA ASN A 93 -1.93 22.04 -7.07
C ASN A 93 -1.17 23.36 -7.00
N TRP A 94 -0.50 23.74 -8.09
CA TRP A 94 0.18 25.02 -8.22
C TRP A 94 -0.82 26.17 -8.16
N GLU A 95 -1.89 26.12 -8.95
CA GLU A 95 -2.94 27.15 -8.94
C GLU A 95 -3.60 27.32 -7.56
N ARG A 96 -3.72 26.24 -6.78
CA ARG A 96 -4.23 26.30 -5.40
C ARG A 96 -3.36 27.12 -4.46
N ILE A 97 -2.05 27.16 -4.65
CA ILE A 97 -1.12 27.84 -3.72
C ILE A 97 -0.49 29.12 -4.30
N ARG A 98 -0.46 29.29 -5.62
CA ARG A 98 0.15 30.43 -6.30
C ARG A 98 -0.29 31.79 -5.74
N PRO A 99 -1.60 32.05 -5.48
CA PRO A 99 -2.02 33.36 -4.95
C PRO A 99 -1.46 33.69 -3.57
N LEU A 100 -1.17 32.67 -2.74
CA LEU A 100 -0.54 32.86 -1.44
C LEU A 100 0.96 33.12 -1.54
N LEU A 101 1.60 32.65 -2.62
CA LEU A 101 3.02 32.83 -2.89
C LEU A 101 3.32 34.15 -3.61
N GLU A 102 2.39 34.65 -4.43
CA GLU A 102 2.52 35.97 -5.08
C GLU A 102 2.53 37.10 -4.03
N GLY A 103 1.77 36.95 -2.94
CA GLY A 103 1.81 37.86 -1.79
C GLY A 103 2.99 37.65 -0.85
N LEU A 104 3.98 36.82 -1.18
CA LEU A 104 5.10 36.49 -0.28
C LEU A 104 6.15 37.61 -0.18
N SER A 105 6.16 38.55 -1.12
CA SER A 105 7.20 39.58 -1.23
C SER A 105 7.32 40.46 0.02
N ASP A 106 6.21 40.70 0.71
CA ASP A 106 6.16 41.51 1.94
C ASP A 106 6.45 40.69 3.22
N GLY A 107 6.56 39.36 3.12
CA GLY A 107 6.72 38.47 4.27
C GLY A 107 5.54 38.43 5.23
N SER A 108 4.40 39.06 4.89
CA SER A 108 3.22 39.20 5.77
C SER A 108 2.70 37.84 6.25
N ILE A 109 2.75 36.82 5.39
CA ILE A 109 2.33 35.46 5.70
C ILE A 109 3.11 34.84 6.87
N PHE A 110 4.37 35.27 7.11
CA PHE A 110 5.21 34.72 8.18
C PHE A 110 5.07 35.46 9.51
N GLN A 111 4.30 36.54 9.55
CA GLN A 111 4.03 37.24 10.79
C GLN A 111 3.24 36.35 11.77
N PRO A 112 3.47 36.50 13.08
CA PRO A 112 2.76 35.73 14.10
C PRO A 112 1.25 35.82 13.92
N ARG A 113 0.56 34.67 13.97
CA ARG A 113 -0.91 34.53 13.84
C ARG A 113 -1.49 34.90 12.47
N THR A 114 -0.70 35.42 11.52
CA THR A 114 -1.18 35.82 10.20
C THR A 114 -1.34 34.65 9.23
N MET A 115 -0.37 33.73 9.20
CA MET A 115 -0.37 32.59 8.27
C MET A 115 -1.67 31.77 8.30
N GLY A 116 -2.15 31.46 9.51
CA GLY A 116 -3.35 30.64 9.69
C GLY A 116 -4.61 31.34 9.21
N ALA A 117 -4.73 32.65 9.43
CA ALA A 117 -5.86 33.44 8.98
C ALA A 117 -5.88 33.58 7.44
N LEU A 118 -4.75 33.89 6.83
CA LEU A 118 -4.62 33.99 5.37
C LEU A 118 -4.93 32.65 4.68
N ILE A 119 -4.36 31.55 5.18
CA ILE A 119 -4.62 30.21 4.64
C ILE A 119 -6.08 29.82 4.83
N GLN A 120 -6.69 30.12 5.98
CA GLN A 120 -8.10 29.84 6.25
C GLN A 120 -9.03 30.60 5.29
N SER A 121 -8.83 31.91 5.14
CA SER A 121 -9.61 32.75 4.23
C SER A 121 -9.48 32.29 2.78
N HIS A 122 -8.25 32.03 2.34
CA HIS A 122 -7.99 31.53 0.98
C HIS A 122 -8.63 30.16 0.73
N ALA A 123 -8.49 29.23 1.68
CA ALA A 123 -9.07 27.90 1.60
C ALA A 123 -10.60 27.93 1.47
N GLN A 124 -11.28 28.82 2.20
CA GLN A 124 -12.73 29.06 2.07
C GLN A 124 -13.08 29.60 0.68
N ARG A 125 -12.34 30.60 0.18
CA ARG A 125 -12.57 31.22 -1.12
C ARG A 125 -12.50 30.22 -2.28
N ILE A 126 -11.58 29.26 -2.23
CA ILE A 126 -11.43 28.22 -3.28
C ILE A 126 -12.18 26.92 -2.96
N ASN A 127 -12.95 26.87 -1.87
CA ASN A 127 -13.69 25.69 -1.41
C ASN A 127 -12.81 24.42 -1.26
N VAL A 128 -11.67 24.56 -0.59
CA VAL A 128 -10.74 23.44 -0.30
C VAL A 128 -10.48 23.36 1.20
N GLU A 129 -10.26 22.16 1.72
CA GLU A 129 -9.90 21.99 3.13
C GLU A 129 -8.56 22.68 3.45
N ARG A 130 -8.53 23.45 4.56
CA ARG A 130 -7.32 24.14 5.05
C ARG A 130 -6.07 23.23 5.10
N ARG A 131 -6.24 21.98 5.54
CA ARG A 131 -5.17 20.99 5.63
C ARG A 131 -4.50 20.71 4.28
N THR A 132 -5.26 20.75 3.19
CA THR A 132 -4.72 20.54 1.85
C THR A 132 -3.78 21.67 1.45
N ILE A 133 -4.13 22.92 1.75
CA ILE A 133 -3.28 24.09 1.44
C ILE A 133 -1.98 24.03 2.24
N TYR A 134 -2.05 23.77 3.56
CA TYR A 134 -0.85 23.56 4.38
C TYR A 134 0.06 22.46 3.81
N ARG A 135 -0.51 21.31 3.46
CA ARG A 135 0.24 20.18 2.90
C ARG A 135 0.97 20.59 1.61
N LEU A 136 0.33 21.35 0.73
CA LEU A 136 0.93 21.80 -0.53
C LEU A 136 2.03 22.85 -0.30
N LEU A 137 1.78 23.87 0.53
CA LEU A 137 2.76 24.91 0.85
C LEU A 137 4.01 24.34 1.52
N TYR A 138 3.84 23.51 2.55
CA TYR A 138 4.98 22.94 3.27
C TYR A 138 5.79 22.03 2.36
N ARG A 139 5.11 21.25 1.50
CA ARG A 139 5.78 20.43 0.50
C ARG A 139 6.56 21.28 -0.50
N TYR A 140 5.96 22.35 -1.01
CA TYR A 140 6.59 23.27 -1.94
C TYR A 140 7.86 23.89 -1.35
N TRP A 141 7.78 24.43 -0.13
CA TRP A 141 8.90 25.06 0.56
C TRP A 141 10.00 24.06 0.95
N MET A 142 9.63 22.89 1.48
CA MET A 142 10.61 21.85 1.88
C MET A 142 11.50 21.42 0.71
N PHE A 143 10.93 21.32 -0.49
CA PHE A 143 11.63 20.93 -1.72
C PHE A 143 12.23 22.11 -2.51
N GLY A 144 12.37 23.29 -1.89
CA GLY A 144 13.12 24.41 -2.47
C GLY A 144 12.32 25.34 -3.37
N ALA A 145 11.00 25.41 -3.17
CA ALA A 145 10.11 26.31 -3.90
C ALA A 145 10.12 26.09 -5.42
N ILE A 146 10.11 24.83 -5.85
CA ILE A 146 10.05 24.42 -7.27
C ILE A 146 8.68 23.82 -7.56
N ARG A 147 8.07 24.15 -8.71
CA ARG A 147 6.74 23.63 -9.10
C ARG A 147 6.68 22.10 -9.12
N ASN A 148 7.75 21.43 -9.55
CA ASN A 148 7.86 19.97 -9.58
C ASN A 148 7.83 19.31 -8.19
N ALA A 149 8.00 20.08 -7.10
CA ALA A 149 7.74 19.60 -5.75
C ALA A 149 6.31 19.06 -5.56
N LEU A 150 5.36 19.56 -6.36
CA LEU A 150 3.94 19.21 -6.31
C LEU A 150 3.58 17.96 -7.13
N LEU A 151 4.55 17.35 -7.83
CA LEU A 151 4.35 16.08 -8.53
C LEU A 151 4.02 14.96 -7.54
N PRO A 152 3.19 13.97 -7.92
CA PRO A 152 2.87 12.86 -7.04
C PRO A 152 4.08 11.94 -6.81
N GLN A 153 4.36 11.62 -5.54
CA GLN A 153 5.48 10.75 -5.14
C GLN A 153 5.03 9.28 -5.08
N TYR A 154 4.64 8.70 -6.22
CA TYR A 154 4.19 7.30 -6.26
C TYR A 154 5.33 6.27 -6.24
N VAL A 155 6.59 6.71 -6.37
CA VAL A 155 7.77 5.82 -6.33
C VAL A 155 7.81 4.99 -5.04
N SER A 156 7.39 5.56 -3.92
CA SER A 156 7.32 4.89 -2.62
C SER A 156 5.98 4.17 -2.35
N CYS A 157 5.04 4.20 -3.29
CA CYS A 157 3.70 3.65 -3.12
C CYS A 157 3.59 2.21 -3.66
N GLY A 158 2.55 1.49 -3.23
CA GLY A 158 2.20 0.17 -3.75
C GLY A 158 2.90 -1.01 -3.06
N GLY A 159 4.10 -0.81 -2.50
CA GLY A 159 4.85 -1.89 -1.84
C GLY A 159 5.22 -3.01 -2.80
N LYS A 160 5.57 -2.68 -4.06
CA LYS A 160 5.95 -3.65 -5.08
C LYS A 160 7.11 -4.52 -4.55
N GLY A 161 6.90 -5.84 -4.53
CA GLY A 161 7.87 -6.80 -4.01
C GLY A 161 7.93 -6.95 -2.48
N LYS A 162 7.20 -6.14 -1.70
CA LYS A 162 7.09 -6.31 -0.25
C LYS A 162 5.83 -7.09 0.10
N GLU A 163 5.98 -8.09 0.96
CA GLU A 163 4.83 -8.82 1.49
C GLU A 163 4.00 -7.89 2.39
N ARG A 164 2.68 -7.89 2.19
CA ARG A 164 1.76 -7.09 3.01
C ARG A 164 1.40 -7.88 4.27
N THR A 165 1.76 -7.35 5.43
CA THR A 165 1.31 -7.89 6.71
C THR A 165 -0.11 -7.39 7.00
N PHE A 166 -0.98 -8.30 7.44
CA PHE A 166 -2.37 -7.98 7.76
C PHE A 166 -2.66 -8.38 9.20
N SER A 167 -3.20 -7.47 10.00
CA SER A 167 -3.63 -7.72 11.37
C SER A 167 -4.97 -8.46 11.49
N GLY A 168 -5.64 -8.75 10.36
CA GLY A 168 -6.96 -9.38 10.34
C GLY A 168 -7.39 -9.84 8.95
N PRO A 169 -8.51 -10.61 8.88
CA PRO A 169 -9.00 -11.16 7.63
C PRO A 169 -9.44 -10.06 6.66
N ARG A 170 -9.25 -10.32 5.36
CA ARG A 170 -9.49 -9.36 4.28
C ARG A 170 -10.71 -9.76 3.44
N GLY A 171 -11.33 -8.77 2.81
CA GLY A 171 -12.50 -8.96 1.95
C GLY A 171 -13.82 -8.61 2.65
N ARG A 172 -14.93 -8.91 1.99
CA ARG A 172 -16.27 -8.66 2.53
C ARG A 172 -16.54 -9.61 3.70
N PRO A 173 -17.05 -9.13 4.85
CA PRO A 173 -17.50 -10.03 5.92
C PRO A 173 -18.56 -11.00 5.38
N PRO A 174 -18.57 -12.27 5.82
CA PRO A 174 -19.54 -13.23 5.34
C PRO A 174 -20.94 -12.82 5.84
N ARG A 175 -21.98 -13.08 5.04
CA ARG A 175 -23.37 -12.89 5.49
C ARG A 175 -23.71 -14.01 6.47
N ALA A 176 -24.18 -13.67 7.66
CA ALA A 176 -24.75 -14.65 8.59
C ALA A 176 -26.00 -15.25 7.97
N VAL A 177 -26.03 -16.56 7.76
CA VAL A 177 -27.21 -17.30 7.32
C VAL A 177 -27.42 -18.42 8.33
N GLY A 178 -28.42 -18.25 9.21
CA GLY A 178 -28.94 -19.33 10.07
C GLY A 178 -27.96 -20.02 11.01
N THR A 179 -26.86 -19.37 11.42
CA THR A 179 -25.87 -19.96 12.36
C THR A 179 -25.84 -19.17 13.66
N GLU A 180 -25.81 -19.84 14.81
CA GLU A 180 -25.75 -19.23 16.15
C GLU A 180 -24.46 -18.42 16.38
N GLN A 181 -23.41 -18.69 15.60
CA GLN A 181 -22.16 -17.92 15.62
C GLN A 181 -22.01 -17.10 14.34
N PRO A 182 -21.59 -15.82 14.43
CA PRO A 182 -21.34 -15.00 13.26
C PRO A 182 -20.21 -15.62 12.42
N PRO A 183 -20.36 -15.73 11.10
CA PRO A 183 -19.36 -16.36 10.26
C PRO A 183 -18.08 -15.53 10.26
N ARG A 184 -16.97 -16.14 10.70
CA ARG A 184 -15.65 -15.50 10.77
C ARG A 184 -14.97 -15.53 9.39
N ALA A 185 -14.49 -14.37 8.93
CA ALA A 185 -13.69 -14.31 7.71
C ALA A 185 -12.34 -15.04 7.91
N LYS A 186 -11.92 -15.84 6.91
CA LYS A 186 -10.66 -16.59 6.94
C LYS A 186 -9.46 -15.65 6.71
N SER A 187 -8.44 -15.73 7.56
CA SER A 187 -7.13 -15.13 7.29
C SER A 187 -6.38 -15.99 6.27
N LEU A 188 -5.81 -15.38 5.23
CA LEU A 188 -5.09 -16.11 4.17
C LEU A 188 -3.72 -16.56 4.68
N SER A 189 -3.52 -17.89 4.73
CA SER A 189 -2.20 -18.50 4.99
C SER A 189 -1.32 -18.48 3.74
N GLU A 190 -0.02 -18.82 3.86
CA GLU A 190 0.85 -18.94 2.68
C GLU A 190 0.41 -20.08 1.76
N ASP A 191 -0.12 -21.17 2.32
CA ASP A 191 -0.75 -22.25 1.56
C ASP A 191 -1.91 -21.73 0.71
N ASP A 192 -2.79 -20.92 1.31
CA ASP A 192 -3.90 -20.32 0.57
C ASP A 192 -3.41 -19.43 -0.57
N LYS A 193 -2.34 -18.64 -0.36
CA LYS A 193 -1.73 -17.84 -1.41
C LYS A 193 -1.17 -18.73 -2.52
N SER A 194 -0.54 -19.85 -2.18
CA SER A 194 -0.01 -20.80 -3.16
C SER A 194 -1.13 -21.43 -4.01
N ILE A 195 -2.26 -21.80 -3.38
CA ILE A 195 -3.43 -22.37 -4.06
C ILE A 195 -4.08 -21.33 -4.97
N ILE A 196 -4.20 -20.08 -4.51
CA ILE A 196 -4.70 -18.97 -5.33
C ILE A 196 -3.79 -18.74 -6.54
N ARG A 197 -2.45 -18.82 -6.39
CA ARG A 197 -1.50 -18.73 -7.51
C ARG A 197 -1.69 -19.88 -8.50
N ILE A 198 -1.89 -21.11 -8.04
CA ILE A 198 -2.17 -22.28 -8.89
C ILE A 198 -3.48 -22.07 -9.67
N GLY A 199 -4.54 -21.65 -8.98
CA GLY A 199 -5.83 -21.36 -9.61
C GLY A 199 -5.73 -20.26 -10.67
N TYR A 200 -4.97 -19.21 -10.38
CA TYR A 200 -4.70 -18.13 -11.33
C TYR A 200 -3.93 -18.62 -12.56
N ALA A 201 -2.93 -19.48 -12.38
CA ALA A 201 -2.18 -20.05 -13.50
C ALA A 201 -3.07 -20.81 -14.49
N LEU A 202 -4.18 -21.41 -14.04
CA LEU A 202 -5.15 -22.04 -14.95
C LEU A 202 -5.75 -21.04 -15.94
N TYR A 203 -6.04 -19.81 -15.50
CA TYR A 203 -6.57 -18.77 -16.38
C TYR A 203 -5.48 -18.11 -17.20
N ARG A 204 -4.35 -17.73 -16.58
CA ARG A 204 -3.22 -17.09 -17.26
C ARG A 204 -2.65 -17.94 -18.40
N ASP A 205 -2.53 -19.24 -18.18
CA ASP A 205 -1.98 -20.18 -19.16
C ASP A 205 -3.05 -20.68 -20.15
N ASN A 206 -4.22 -20.01 -20.23
CA ASN A 206 -5.36 -20.33 -21.10
C ASN A 206 -5.90 -21.77 -20.98
N LYS A 207 -5.66 -22.46 -19.84
CA LYS A 207 -6.23 -23.79 -19.58
C LYS A 207 -7.73 -23.74 -19.30
N VAL A 208 -8.25 -22.57 -18.94
CA VAL A 208 -9.68 -22.28 -18.83
C VAL A 208 -10.02 -20.97 -19.51
N LYS A 209 -11.24 -20.88 -20.07
CA LYS A 209 -11.69 -19.68 -20.82
C LYS A 209 -12.04 -18.50 -19.92
N THR A 210 -12.44 -18.74 -18.67
CA THR A 210 -12.91 -17.66 -17.78
C THR A 210 -12.29 -17.76 -16.39
N ILE A 211 -12.11 -16.60 -15.76
CA ILE A 211 -11.67 -16.49 -14.36
C ILE A 211 -12.65 -17.22 -13.43
N THR A 212 -13.94 -17.17 -13.74
CA THR A 212 -14.97 -17.87 -12.96
C THR A 212 -14.75 -19.40 -12.99
N ASP A 213 -14.37 -19.97 -14.13
CA ASP A 213 -14.07 -21.40 -14.22
C ASP A 213 -12.79 -21.77 -13.45
N ALA A 214 -11.72 -20.97 -13.58
CA ALA A 214 -10.50 -21.14 -12.77
C ALA A 214 -10.81 -21.13 -11.28
N TYR A 215 -11.64 -20.17 -10.84
CA TYR A 215 -12.09 -20.05 -9.46
C TYR A 215 -12.85 -21.30 -9.00
N THR A 216 -13.89 -21.72 -9.73
CA THR A 216 -14.72 -22.87 -9.38
C THR A 216 -13.90 -24.17 -9.31
N ARG A 217 -12.98 -24.38 -10.26
CA ARG A 217 -12.10 -25.56 -10.25
C ARG A 217 -11.14 -25.55 -9.06
N THR A 218 -10.58 -24.39 -8.74
CA THR A 218 -9.69 -24.24 -7.58
C THR A 218 -10.44 -24.50 -6.28
N LEU A 219 -11.66 -23.99 -6.14
CA LEU A 219 -12.53 -24.29 -5.00
C LEU A 219 -12.81 -25.79 -4.87
N ARG A 220 -13.32 -26.41 -5.94
CA ARG A 220 -13.67 -27.85 -5.93
C ARG A 220 -12.48 -28.73 -5.57
N ARG A 221 -11.28 -28.37 -6.04
CA ARG A 221 -10.07 -29.17 -5.85
C ARG A 221 -9.46 -29.05 -4.46
N TYR A 222 -9.45 -27.84 -3.88
CA TYR A 222 -8.68 -27.57 -2.67
C TYR A 222 -9.54 -27.23 -1.45
N TYR A 223 -10.75 -26.71 -1.67
CA TYR A 223 -11.62 -26.18 -0.62
C TYR A 223 -12.93 -26.96 -0.47
N CYS A 224 -13.22 -27.96 -1.30
CA CYS A 224 -14.36 -28.85 -1.16
C CYS A 224 -13.92 -30.25 -0.70
N GLU A 225 -14.76 -30.92 0.08
CA GLU A 225 -14.65 -32.35 0.38
C GLU A 225 -15.82 -33.06 -0.30
N ALA A 226 -15.55 -34.17 -0.98
CA ALA A 226 -16.61 -35.02 -1.50
C ALA A 226 -17.13 -35.87 -0.34
N ILE A 227 -18.38 -35.65 0.07
CA ILE A 227 -19.07 -36.56 0.98
C ILE A 227 -19.75 -37.58 0.08
N ALA A 228 -19.20 -38.79 -0.01
CA ALA A 228 -19.90 -39.89 -0.66
C ALA A 228 -20.97 -40.40 0.30
N THR A 229 -22.23 -39.97 0.13
CA THR A 229 -23.37 -40.66 0.74
C THR A 229 -23.71 -41.88 -0.12
N PRO A 230 -23.90 -43.08 0.46
CA PRO A 230 -24.09 -44.33 -0.28
C PRO A 230 -25.37 -44.39 -1.13
N GLU A 231 -26.26 -43.40 -1.04
CA GLU A 231 -27.57 -43.42 -1.70
C GLU A 231 -27.66 -42.55 -2.97
N PHE A 232 -26.71 -41.63 -3.21
CA PHE A 232 -26.73 -40.77 -4.41
C PHE A 232 -25.29 -40.49 -4.92
N PRO A 233 -24.86 -41.11 -6.04
CA PRO A 233 -23.48 -41.02 -6.52
C PRO A 233 -23.11 -39.66 -7.15
N GLU A 234 -24.05 -38.73 -7.28
CA GLU A 234 -23.81 -37.38 -7.78
C GLU A 234 -24.31 -36.33 -6.77
N THR A 235 -23.51 -36.03 -5.74
CA THR A 235 -23.83 -34.97 -4.77
C THR A 235 -23.00 -33.71 -5.00
N GLU A 236 -23.65 -32.55 -4.87
CA GLU A 236 -23.04 -31.23 -5.05
C GLU A 236 -21.85 -31.01 -4.09
N PRO A 237 -20.71 -30.47 -4.57
CA PRO A 237 -19.53 -30.30 -3.74
C PRO A 237 -19.75 -29.26 -2.64
N LEU A 238 -19.67 -29.69 -1.39
CA LEU A 238 -19.76 -28.82 -0.22
C LEU A 238 -18.38 -28.29 0.16
N LEU A 239 -18.34 -27.02 0.56
CA LEU A 239 -17.12 -26.38 1.04
C LEU A 239 -16.73 -26.96 2.40
N LYS A 240 -15.45 -27.24 2.57
CA LYS A 240 -14.87 -27.71 3.83
C LYS A 240 -15.15 -26.67 4.93
N PRO A 241 -15.67 -27.06 6.11
CA PRO A 241 -15.77 -26.15 7.24
C PRO A 241 -14.38 -25.58 7.58
N LEU A 242 -14.30 -24.30 7.96
CA LEU A 242 -13.02 -23.58 8.15
C LEU A 242 -12.03 -24.28 9.09
N ARG A 243 -12.54 -25.05 10.07
CA ARG A 243 -11.73 -25.84 11.02
C ARG A 243 -11.09 -27.09 10.39
N SER A 244 -11.68 -27.62 9.32
CA SER A 244 -11.25 -28.84 8.62
C SER A 244 -10.30 -28.58 7.45
N CYS A 245 -10.13 -27.31 7.04
CA CYS A 245 -9.08 -26.90 6.12
C CYS A 245 -7.72 -27.11 6.81
N ARG A 246 -7.16 -28.32 6.73
CA ARG A 246 -5.80 -28.59 7.21
C ARG A 246 -4.85 -27.59 6.56
N HIS A 247 -4.02 -26.94 7.37
CA HIS A 247 -2.78 -26.36 6.86
C HIS A 247 -2.02 -27.52 6.21
N HIS A 248 -1.66 -27.38 4.94
CA HIS A 248 -0.89 -28.41 4.27
C HIS A 248 0.53 -28.30 4.79
N ALA A 249 0.77 -28.83 6.00
CA ALA A 249 2.10 -29.10 6.47
C ALA A 249 2.74 -30.02 5.44
N SER A 250 3.82 -29.55 4.83
CA SER A 250 4.70 -30.33 3.98
C SER A 250 5.27 -31.48 4.81
N SER A 251 4.58 -32.61 4.85
CA SER A 251 5.14 -33.86 5.33
C SER A 251 6.06 -34.40 4.24
N THR A 252 7.32 -33.97 4.27
CA THR A 252 8.43 -34.70 3.67
C THR A 252 8.62 -36.00 4.43
N THR A 253 8.08 -37.11 3.90
CA THR A 253 8.63 -38.44 4.18
C THR A 253 8.44 -39.39 3.00
N GLY A 254 9.53 -39.56 2.24
CA GLY A 254 9.95 -40.85 1.66
C GLY A 254 9.23 -41.40 0.43
N GLY A 255 9.72 -41.04 -0.76
CA GLY A 255 9.46 -41.84 -1.98
C GLY A 255 9.66 -41.06 -3.27
N LYS A 256 10.88 -41.05 -3.80
CA LYS A 256 11.26 -40.42 -5.08
C LYS A 256 10.27 -40.75 -6.20
N ARG A 257 9.71 -39.73 -6.86
CA ARG A 257 9.52 -39.77 -8.31
C ARG A 257 9.53 -38.35 -8.90
N LEU A 258 10.71 -37.95 -9.36
CA LEU A 258 10.85 -36.99 -10.44
C LEU A 258 10.07 -37.52 -11.65
N LEU A 259 9.18 -36.71 -12.21
CA LEU A 259 8.74 -36.90 -13.59
C LEU A 259 8.96 -35.59 -14.31
N THR A 260 10.20 -35.48 -14.78
CA THR A 260 10.58 -34.76 -15.98
C THR A 260 9.73 -35.23 -17.15
N THR A 261 9.29 -34.26 -17.94
CA THR A 261 8.71 -34.41 -19.27
C THR A 261 9.59 -35.31 -20.14
N SER A 262 9.08 -36.45 -20.61
CA SER A 262 9.28 -36.95 -21.98
C SER A 262 8.61 -38.31 -22.19
N GLN A 263 8.07 -38.45 -23.41
CA GLN A 263 7.84 -39.69 -24.17
C GLN A 263 6.58 -40.55 -23.92
N SER A 264 5.72 -40.43 -24.95
CA SER A 264 5.09 -41.49 -25.74
C SER A 264 4.06 -42.45 -25.12
N CYS A 265 2.85 -42.32 -25.67
CA CYS A 265 2.01 -43.36 -26.31
C CYS A 265 1.94 -44.80 -25.78
N ALA A 266 0.70 -45.29 -25.86
CA ALA A 266 0.25 -46.67 -26.13
C ALA A 266 -0.27 -47.49 -24.94
N ALA A 267 -1.60 -47.71 -25.00
CA ALA A 267 -2.33 -48.97 -24.84
C ALA A 267 -1.95 -49.97 -23.72
N ALA A 268 -2.93 -50.38 -22.92
CA ALA A 268 -3.45 -51.76 -22.93
C ALA A 268 -4.56 -51.97 -21.89
N ARG A 269 -5.45 -52.89 -22.25
CA ARG A 269 -6.65 -53.37 -21.55
C ARG A 269 -6.28 -54.29 -20.38
N GLY A 270 -7.15 -54.46 -19.39
CA GLY A 270 -7.05 -55.57 -18.43
C GLY A 270 -8.11 -55.57 -17.34
N ARG A 271 -8.93 -56.62 -17.32
CA ARG A 271 -10.04 -56.92 -16.39
C ARG A 271 -9.52 -57.50 -15.06
N GLY A 272 -10.35 -57.45 -14.01
CA GLY A 272 -10.52 -58.59 -13.08
C GLY A 272 -10.30 -58.35 -11.58
N ASN A 273 -11.41 -58.38 -10.86
CA ASN A 273 -11.70 -59.05 -9.57
C ASN A 273 -10.92 -58.72 -8.27
N GLY A 274 -11.71 -58.46 -7.21
CA GLY A 274 -11.53 -59.13 -5.92
C GLY A 274 -11.33 -58.24 -4.69
N LEU A 275 -12.34 -58.19 -3.82
CA LEU A 275 -12.38 -57.56 -2.49
C LEU A 275 -11.29 -58.07 -1.52
N LYS A 276 -10.89 -57.22 -0.57
CA LYS A 276 -10.79 -57.63 0.84
C LYS A 276 -11.12 -56.48 1.81
N ILE A 277 -12.21 -56.70 2.53
CA ILE A 277 -12.74 -55.89 3.63
C ILE A 277 -11.85 -56.07 4.86
N ILE A 278 -11.50 -54.99 5.53
CA ILE A 278 -11.14 -54.97 6.95
C ILE A 278 -11.88 -53.78 7.56
N GLU A 279 -12.97 -54.05 8.28
CA GLU A 279 -13.54 -53.09 9.22
C GLU A 279 -12.70 -53.07 10.52
N PRO A 280 -12.70 -51.94 11.22
CA PRO A 280 -13.16 -52.00 12.60
C PRO A 280 -14.15 -50.89 12.95
N CYS A 281 -15.33 -51.32 13.37
CA CYS A 281 -15.98 -51.05 14.67
C CYS A 281 -15.89 -49.63 15.26
N GLY A 282 -17.06 -48.97 15.30
CA GLY A 282 -17.57 -48.27 16.49
C GLY A 282 -17.26 -46.78 16.63
N ALA A 283 -18.28 -45.93 16.41
CA ALA A 283 -18.96 -45.17 17.49
C ALA A 283 -19.71 -43.92 16.97
N ALA A 284 -20.96 -43.83 17.42
CA ALA A 284 -21.76 -42.63 17.72
C ALA A 284 -22.08 -41.62 16.59
N LEU A 285 -23.33 -41.73 16.12
CA LEU A 285 -24.11 -40.65 15.51
C LEU A 285 -24.19 -39.46 16.48
N THR A 286 -23.76 -38.28 16.04
CA THR A 286 -24.30 -37.00 16.54
C THR A 286 -24.64 -36.11 15.36
N THR A 287 -25.87 -35.63 15.40
CA THR A 287 -26.59 -34.88 14.36
C THR A 287 -25.85 -33.62 13.93
N ALA A 288 -25.41 -33.56 12.67
CA ALA A 288 -24.91 -32.34 12.04
C ALA A 288 -25.97 -31.79 11.08
N SER A 289 -26.47 -30.59 11.37
CA SER A 289 -27.37 -29.83 10.51
C SER A 289 -26.62 -29.23 9.32
N TRP A 290 -27.23 -29.31 8.14
CA TRP A 290 -26.67 -28.88 6.85
C TRP A 290 -27.08 -27.43 6.51
N VAL A 291 -26.22 -26.67 5.79
CA VAL A 291 -26.53 -25.31 5.29
C VAL A 291 -26.09 -25.16 3.81
N PRO A 292 -26.85 -24.48 2.93
CA PRO A 292 -26.62 -24.49 1.46
C PRO A 292 -25.58 -23.47 0.94
N VAL A 293 -25.15 -23.69 -0.31
CA VAL A 293 -24.05 -23.08 -1.10
C VAL A 293 -24.23 -21.57 -1.44
N THR A 294 -24.49 -20.72 -0.46
CA THR A 294 -24.62 -19.25 -0.70
C THR A 294 -23.49 -18.41 -0.12
N ALA A 295 -22.49 -19.03 0.50
CA ALA A 295 -21.41 -18.35 1.18
C ALA A 295 -20.09 -18.39 0.41
N LEU A 296 -19.92 -17.65 -0.71
CA LEU A 296 -18.59 -17.17 -1.19
C LEU A 296 -18.59 -16.28 -2.45
N LYS A 297 -19.41 -15.22 -2.49
CA LYS A 297 -19.19 -14.11 -3.45
C LYS A 297 -17.90 -13.29 -3.17
N SER A 298 -17.19 -13.57 -2.08
CA SER A 298 -16.02 -12.78 -1.60
C SER A 298 -14.70 -13.15 -2.31
N MET A 299 -14.46 -14.43 -2.62
CA MET A 299 -13.22 -14.83 -3.33
C MET A 299 -13.23 -14.45 -4.82
N ARG A 300 -14.40 -14.38 -5.47
CA ARG A 300 -14.51 -13.89 -6.85
C ARG A 300 -14.02 -12.44 -6.99
N ARG A 301 -14.22 -11.61 -5.96
CA ARG A 301 -13.71 -10.22 -5.93
C ARG A 301 -12.24 -10.12 -5.54
N LEU A 302 -11.71 -11.02 -4.72
CA LEU A 302 -10.27 -11.09 -4.42
C LEU A 302 -9.44 -11.50 -5.65
N LEU A 303 -9.97 -12.40 -6.49
CA LEU A 303 -9.40 -12.67 -7.80
C LEU A 303 -9.45 -11.48 -8.76
N ILE A 304 -10.40 -10.55 -8.59
CA ILE A 304 -10.49 -9.31 -9.38
C ILE A 304 -9.61 -8.19 -8.78
N SER A 305 -9.30 -8.23 -7.47
CA SER A 305 -8.54 -7.18 -6.78
C SER A 305 -7.05 -7.48 -6.59
N ILE A 306 -6.62 -8.69 -6.91
CA ILE A 306 -5.20 -9.05 -7.08
C ILE A 306 -4.71 -8.65 -8.50
N TRP A 307 -5.66 -8.40 -9.42
CA TRP A 307 -5.45 -7.72 -10.70
C TRP A 307 -5.44 -6.20 -10.52
#